data_AF-K2Q3Y4-F1
#
_entry.id   AF-K2Q3Y4-F1
#
_cell.length_a   1.000
_cell.length_b   1.000
_cell.length_c   1.000
_cell.angle_alpha   90.00
_cell.angle_beta   90.00
_cell.angle_gamma   90.00
#
_symmetry.space_group_name_H-M   'P 1'
#
loop_
_entity.id
_entity.type
_entity.pdbx_description
1 polymer ?
#
loop_
_entity_poly.entity_id
_entity_poly.type
_entity_poly.pdbx_seq_one_letter_code
_entity_poly.pdbx_strand_id
1 'polypeptide(L)' 'MLTQSQIDIIINTMKPFNPIKIGVFGSVARNESIESSDIDIFYSFNSK' A
#
# COMPACT_ATOMS: atom_id res chain seq x y z
N MET A 1 -0.66 -8.44 8.93
CA MET A 1 -1.30 -7.10 8.96
C MET A 1 -0.23 -6.02 9.02
N LEU A 2 -0.41 -4.89 8.33
CA LEU A 2 0.56 -3.79 8.35
C LEU A 2 0.53 -3.04 9.68
N THR A 3 1.70 -2.59 10.14
CA THR A 3 1.81 -1.66 11.26
C THR A 3 1.43 -0.24 10.84
N GLN A 4 1.05 0.61 11.80
CA GLN A 4 0.76 2.02 11.52
C GLN A 4 1.95 2.75 10.88
N SER A 5 3.18 2.48 11.35
CA SER A 5 4.40 3.05 10.78
C SER A 5 4.58 2.68 9.30
N GLN A 6 4.33 1.43 8.93
CA GLN A 6 4.37 1.00 7.52
C GLN A 6 3.29 1.70 6.68
N ILE A 7 2.08 1.84 7.22
CA ILE A 7 0.98 2.56 6.56
C ILE A 7 1.37 4.02 6.31
N ASP A 8 1.94 4.69 7.31
CA ASP A 8 2.35 6.09 7.22
C ASP A 8 3.47 6.28 6.19
N ILE A 9 4.44 5.36 6.13
CA ILE A 9 5.52 5.36 5.13
C ILE A 9 4.93 5.22 3.73
N ILE A 10 4.02 4.26 3.51
CA ILE A 10 3.38 4.05 2.21
C ILE A 10 2.63 5.30 1.77
N ILE A 11 1.77 5.86 2.65
CA ILE A 11 0.97 7.05 2.34
C ILE A 11 1.88 8.23 2.01
N ASN A 12 2.88 8.52 2.85
CA ASN A 12 3.76 9.67 2.67
C ASN A 12 4.64 9.54 1.42
N THR A 13 5.07 8.32 1.08
CA THR A 13 5.85 8.06 -0.15
C THR A 13 5.00 8.25 -1.40
N MET A 14 3.72 7.87 -1.36
CA MET A 14 2.85 7.87 -2.52
C MET A 14 2.10 9.18 -2.75
N LYS A 15 1.82 9.94 -1.68
CA LYS A 15 1.07 11.20 -1.72
C LYS A 15 1.62 12.24 -2.72
N PRO A 16 2.94 12.42 -2.92
CA PRO A 16 3.47 13.38 -3.89
C PRO A 16 3.05 13.11 -5.35
N PHE A 17 2.66 11.88 -5.67
CA PHE A 17 2.20 11.48 -7.00
C PHE A 17 0.69 11.71 -7.21
N ASN A 18 0.01 12.35 -6.25
CA ASN A 18 -1.41 12.71 -6.26
C ASN A 18 -2.37 11.54 -6.55
N PRO A 19 -2.41 10.49 -5.69
CA PRO A 19 -3.30 9.36 -5.88
C PRO A 19 -4.76 9.76 -5.69
N ILE A 20 -5.65 9.16 -6.48
CA ILE A 20 -7.08 9.11 -6.13
C ILE A 20 -7.30 8.10 -5.01
N LYS A 21 -6.59 6.97 -5.06
CA LYS A 21 -6.72 5.88 -4.09
C LYS A 21 -5.41 5.10 -3.96
N ILE A 22 -5.08 4.74 -2.72
CA ILE A 22 -4.06 3.74 -2.38
C ILE A 22 -4.78 2.57 -1.73
N GLY A 23 -4.51 1.35 -2.19
CA GLY A 23 -5.06 0.13 -1.61
C GLY A 23 -3.97 -0.93 -1.44
N VAL A 24 -4.21 -1.88 -0.54
CA VAL A 24 -3.36 -3.07 -0.38
C VAL A 24 -4.10 -4.26 -0.98
N PHE A 25 -3.40 -5.08 -1.74
CA PHE A 25 -3.93 -6.35 -2.24
C PHE A 25 -2.93 -7.48 -1.93
N GLY A 26 -3.12 -8.64 -2.55
CA GLY A 26 -2.17 -9.75 -2.38
C GLY A 26 -2.20 -10.40 -0.99
N SER A 27 -1.06 -10.96 -0.59
CA SER A 27 -0.93 -11.80 0.61
C SER A 27 -1.26 -11.05 1.91
N VAL A 28 -0.86 -9.78 2.01
CA VAL A 28 -1.14 -8.92 3.17
C VAL A 28 -2.64 -8.71 3.36
N ALA A 29 -3.40 -8.48 2.28
CA ALA A 29 -4.84 -8.29 2.33
C ALA A 29 -5.61 -9.58 2.71
N ARG A 30 -5.03 -10.75 2.45
CA ARG A 30 -5.61 -12.07 2.77
C ARG A 30 -5.11 -12.66 4.09
N ASN A 31 -4.28 -11.95 4.86
CA ASN A 31 -3.60 -12.48 6.05
C ASN A 31 -2.71 -13.72 5.76
N GLU A 32 -2.15 -13.80 4.56
CA GLU A 32 -1.23 -14.88 4.12
C GLU A 32 0.25 -14.43 4.09
N SER A 33 0.53 -13.16 4.38
CA SER A 33 1.88 -12.60 4.37
C SER A 33 2.75 -13.18 5.52
N ILE A 34 3.98 -13.57 5.20
CA ILE A 34 5.02 -13.93 6.17
C ILE A 34 6.04 -12.78 6.30
N GLU A 35 7.00 -12.90 7.22
CA GLU A 35 7.99 -11.84 7.49
C GLU A 35 8.81 -11.43 6.24
N SER A 36 9.10 -12.39 5.35
CA SER A 36 9.83 -12.16 4.12
C SER A 36 8.94 -11.81 2.92
N SER A 37 7.63 -11.67 3.11
CA SER A 37 6.72 -11.27 2.04
C SER A 37 6.90 -9.80 1.70
N ASP A 38 6.69 -9.49 0.42
CA ASP A 38 6.50 -8.13 -0.05
C ASP A 38 5.10 -7.59 0.31
N ILE A 39 4.84 -6.35 -0.09
CA ILE A 39 3.56 -5.68 0.08
C ILE A 39 3.06 -5.25 -1.30
N ASP A 40 2.01 -5.90 -1.77
CA ASP A 40 1.33 -5.53 -3.02
C ASP A 40 0.46 -4.28 -2.82
N ILE A 41 0.77 -3.21 -3.56
CA ILE A 41 0.07 -1.93 -3.44
C ILE A 41 -0.62 -1.58 -4.77
N PHE A 42 -1.92 -1.33 -4.70
CA PHE A 42 -2.69 -0.76 -5.79
C PHE A 42 -2.65 0.76 -5.69
N TYR A 43 -2.21 1.41 -6.75
CA TYR A 43 -2.17 2.86 -6.86
C TYR A 43 -3.05 3.32 -8.02
N SER A 44 -4.06 4.14 -7.72
CA SER A 44 -4.90 4.76 -8.73
C SER A 44 -4.42 6.18 -8.98
N PHE A 45 -3.84 6.41 -10.16
CA PHE A 45 -3.47 7.74 -10.63
C PHE A 45 -4.70 8.57 -10.91
N ASN A 46 -4.60 9.88 -10.65
CA ASN A 46 -5.55 10.84 -11.18
C ASN A 46 -5.29 11.02 -12.67
N SER A 47 -5.92 10.19 -13.51
CA SER A 47 -5.90 10.37 -14.96
C SER A 47 -6.79 11.55 -15.31
N LYS A 48 -6.17 12.68 -15.65
CA LYS A 48 -6.81 13.66 -16.53
C LYS A 48 -6.58 13.28 -17.98
#